data_AF-A0A0D2I3N3-F1
#
_entry.id   AF-A0A0D2I3N3-F1
#
_cell.length_a   1.000
_cell.length_b   1.000
_cell.length_c   1.000
_cell.angle_alpha   90.00
_cell.angle_beta   90.00
_cell.angle_gamma   90.00
#
_symmetry.space_group_name_H-M   'P 1'
#
loop_
_entity.id
_entity.type
_entity.pdbx_description
1 polymer ?
#
loop_
_entity_poly.entity_id
_entity_poly.type
_entity_poly.pdbx_seq_one_letter_code
_entity_poly.pdbx_strand_id
1 'polypeptide(L)'
;MEDDRCTSHVLLCSPFAVSGVGLPNPMRANLRRDFSSVLEQELVASLTITDIFFLHQRGKVMGIYNCTLSLGGAFGLVVFGMTLKTQDWRVIYWIAAALAGFCTLVMLFTIPETNYNRVNTVPRAVPIHTAAPPMSGASIDVKVSKPEDEDRLQELEELPSVPQPTTSKRKPYLQRMKILSPAGFTYLARGPLGYLINSVTIGMVVVLSSNFSTAFQTIYGFTAWQAGLTFVSNIIAAILAIFFAGHFSDWVADMLTQRNGGVRIPEMRLPARAVSAVTGPLACILYGVGFGEHLHWICPVIGIGLVAFTIVQSMNVSLVYILDSYHPIAGEVIVTQSTFKACFSFLLSFYTDPWVEKDGYLGAFGAMGGIVGAILLGFIPFFLYGDRLRRASWKWPVIRKMAHWSEDREVGE
;
A
#
# COMPACT_ATOMS: atom_id res chain seq x y z
N MET A 1 -20.95 13.49 -8.71
CA MET A 1 -20.40 14.85 -8.98
C MET A 1 -19.70 15.53 -7.78
N GLU A 2 -19.60 14.88 -6.60
CA GLU A 2 -18.97 15.47 -5.40
C GLU A 2 -17.59 14.88 -5.03
N ASP A 3 -17.15 13.75 -5.60
CA ASP A 3 -15.89 13.08 -5.22
C ASP A 3 -14.68 13.27 -6.16
N ASP A 4 -14.87 13.76 -7.40
CA ASP A 4 -13.75 14.19 -8.26
C ASP A 4 -12.86 15.26 -7.61
N ARG A 5 -13.37 15.91 -6.56
CA ARG A 5 -12.63 16.90 -5.80
C ARG A 5 -11.69 16.28 -4.77
N CYS A 6 -11.96 15.10 -4.20
CA CYS A 6 -11.09 14.53 -3.17
C CYS A 6 -9.79 13.97 -3.80
N THR A 7 -9.90 13.29 -4.93
CA THR A 7 -8.78 12.93 -5.81
C THR A 7 -8.03 14.15 -6.29
N SER A 8 -8.74 15.20 -6.76
CA SER A 8 -8.11 16.47 -7.17
C SER A 8 -7.41 17.25 -6.03
N HIS A 9 -7.82 17.06 -4.77
CA HIS A 9 -7.20 17.71 -3.61
C HIS A 9 -5.94 17.00 -3.12
N VAL A 10 -5.83 15.68 -3.29
CA VAL A 10 -4.59 14.93 -3.01
C VAL A 10 -3.54 15.21 -4.09
N LEU A 11 -3.99 15.38 -5.35
CA LEU A 11 -3.22 15.77 -6.54
C LEU A 11 -2.40 17.08 -6.39
N LEU A 12 -2.79 17.98 -5.47
CA LEU A 12 -2.20 19.32 -5.33
C LEU A 12 -1.19 19.48 -4.18
N CYS A 13 -1.02 18.48 -3.29
CA CYS A 13 -0.27 18.65 -2.04
C CYS A 13 1.21 18.24 -2.07
N SER A 14 1.63 17.36 -2.99
CA SER A 14 3.02 16.92 -3.15
C SER A 14 3.97 17.79 -4.02
N PRO A 15 3.50 18.75 -4.86
CA PRO A 15 4.36 19.69 -5.58
C PRO A 15 5.31 20.56 -4.76
N PHE A 16 5.01 20.81 -3.48
CA PHE A 16 5.67 21.86 -2.71
C PHE A 16 7.02 21.43 -2.11
N ALA A 17 7.25 20.14 -1.86
CA ALA A 17 8.56 19.65 -1.42
C ALA A 17 9.65 19.86 -2.48
N VAL A 18 9.27 19.91 -3.77
CA VAL A 18 10.17 20.13 -4.91
C VAL A 18 10.50 21.61 -5.11
N SER A 19 9.72 22.52 -4.52
CA SER A 19 9.88 23.97 -4.74
C SER A 19 11.11 24.56 -4.04
N GLY A 20 11.72 23.82 -3.09
CA GLY A 20 12.94 24.22 -2.39
C GLY A 20 14.25 23.79 -3.07
N VAL A 21 14.20 22.98 -4.13
CA VAL A 21 15.41 22.52 -4.83
C VAL A 21 15.73 23.51 -5.95
N GLY A 22 16.97 23.99 -6.04
CA GLY A 22 17.48 24.92 -7.06
C GLY A 22 17.54 24.34 -8.48
N LEU A 23 16.45 23.73 -8.95
CA LEU A 23 16.31 23.09 -10.25
C LEU A 23 15.74 24.05 -11.31
N PRO A 24 16.11 23.88 -12.59
CA PRO A 24 15.49 24.61 -13.71
C PRO A 24 13.97 24.39 -13.79
N ASN A 25 13.22 25.41 -14.21
CA ASN A 25 11.75 25.39 -14.33
C ASN A 25 11.16 24.16 -15.05
N PRO A 26 11.70 23.66 -16.19
CA PRO A 26 11.12 22.47 -16.85
C PRO A 26 11.32 21.19 -16.04
N MET A 27 12.45 21.07 -15.33
CA MET A 27 12.75 19.90 -14.51
C MET A 27 11.87 19.85 -13.26
N ARG A 28 11.58 21.02 -12.66
CA ARG A 28 10.61 21.13 -11.54
C ARG A 28 9.21 20.71 -11.94
N ALA A 29 8.77 21.04 -13.15
CA ALA A 29 7.44 20.70 -13.65
C ALA A 29 7.29 19.19 -13.90
N ASN A 30 8.29 18.56 -14.53
CA ASN A 30 8.30 17.11 -14.74
C ASN A 30 8.34 16.34 -13.42
N LEU A 31 9.23 16.75 -12.51
CA LEU A 31 9.35 16.14 -11.19
C LEU A 31 8.03 16.20 -10.41
N ARG A 32 7.33 17.35 -10.45
CA ARG A 32 6.03 17.52 -9.82
C ARG A 32 4.98 16.55 -10.37
N ARG A 33 4.94 16.38 -11.69
CA ARG A 33 3.99 15.51 -12.39
C ARG A 33 4.26 14.04 -12.10
N ASP A 34 5.53 13.64 -12.11
CA ASP A 34 5.91 12.25 -11.86
C ASP A 34 5.58 11.86 -10.41
N PHE A 35 5.89 12.74 -9.44
CA PHE A 35 5.54 12.53 -8.04
C PHE A 35 4.03 12.40 -7.81
N SER A 36 3.18 13.21 -8.46
CA SER A 36 1.72 13.11 -8.26
C SER A 36 1.17 11.78 -8.83
N SER A 37 1.61 11.42 -10.04
CA SER A 37 1.13 10.21 -10.71
C SER A 37 1.40 8.92 -9.94
N VAL A 38 2.56 8.82 -9.28
CA VAL A 38 2.92 7.64 -8.48
C VAL A 38 2.05 7.54 -7.22
N LEU A 39 1.70 8.66 -6.60
CA LEU A 39 0.85 8.68 -5.40
C LEU A 39 -0.60 8.31 -5.73
N GLU A 40 -1.10 8.75 -6.88
CA GLU A 40 -2.46 8.46 -7.33
C GLU A 40 -2.68 6.96 -7.60
N GLN A 41 -1.71 6.32 -8.26
CA GLN A 41 -1.80 4.89 -8.63
C GLN A 41 -1.87 3.99 -7.40
N GLU A 42 -1.02 4.22 -6.41
CA GLU A 42 -0.96 3.37 -5.22
C GLU A 42 -2.17 3.55 -4.30
N LEU A 43 -2.66 4.77 -4.18
CA LEU A 43 -3.74 5.09 -3.24
C LEU A 43 -5.10 4.61 -3.75
N VAL A 44 -5.46 4.97 -4.97
CA VAL A 44 -6.82 4.72 -5.50
C VAL A 44 -7.09 3.21 -5.61
N ALA A 45 -6.13 2.45 -6.14
CA ALA A 45 -6.27 1.01 -6.27
C ALA A 45 -6.33 0.32 -4.89
N SER A 46 -5.53 0.77 -3.92
CA SER A 46 -5.51 0.14 -2.60
C SER A 46 -6.81 0.39 -1.83
N LEU A 47 -7.32 1.62 -1.86
CA LEU A 47 -8.58 1.97 -1.18
C LEU A 47 -9.79 1.26 -1.79
N THR A 48 -9.84 1.19 -3.12
CA THR A 48 -10.93 0.47 -3.80
C THR A 48 -10.91 -1.02 -3.45
N ILE A 49 -9.74 -1.65 -3.34
CA ILE A 49 -9.65 -3.05 -2.90
C ILE A 49 -10.11 -3.23 -1.45
N THR A 50 -9.82 -2.28 -0.54
CA THR A 50 -10.31 -2.38 0.85
C THR A 50 -11.81 -2.25 0.97
N ASP A 51 -12.43 -1.42 0.11
CA ASP A 51 -13.86 -1.18 0.15
C ASP A 51 -14.68 -2.34 -0.45
N ILE A 52 -14.09 -3.10 -1.38
CA ILE A 52 -14.77 -4.20 -2.09
C ILE A 52 -14.59 -5.54 -1.36
N PHE A 53 -13.41 -5.82 -0.78
CA PHE A 53 -13.04 -7.13 -0.28
C PHE A 53 -13.02 -7.22 1.25
N PHE A 54 -13.50 -8.36 1.77
CA PHE A 54 -13.47 -8.68 3.20
C PHE A 54 -12.04 -8.94 3.72
N LEU A 55 -11.81 -8.66 5.01
CA LEU A 55 -10.51 -8.75 5.70
C LEU A 55 -9.72 -10.04 5.43
N HIS A 56 -10.40 -11.19 5.39
CA HIS A 56 -9.78 -12.50 5.14
C HIS A 56 -9.17 -12.63 3.73
N GLN A 57 -9.76 -11.98 2.72
CA GLN A 57 -9.34 -12.10 1.32
C GLN A 57 -8.45 -10.93 0.86
N ARG A 58 -8.38 -9.85 1.65
CA ARG A 58 -7.65 -8.62 1.30
C ARG A 58 -6.18 -8.90 0.97
N GLY A 59 -5.50 -9.75 1.74
CA GLY A 59 -4.06 -10.03 1.53
C GLY A 59 -3.77 -10.64 0.16
N LYS A 60 -4.54 -11.66 -0.23
CA LYS A 60 -4.45 -12.32 -1.53
C LYS A 60 -4.72 -11.37 -2.69
N VAL A 61 -5.78 -10.55 -2.61
CA VAL A 61 -6.14 -9.62 -3.68
C VAL A 61 -5.09 -8.51 -3.83
N MET A 62 -4.61 -7.94 -2.72
CA MET A 62 -3.52 -6.96 -2.73
C MET A 62 -2.22 -7.57 -3.28
N GLY A 63 -1.95 -8.85 -2.99
CA GLY A 63 -0.82 -9.57 -3.55
C GLY A 63 -0.90 -9.67 -5.08
N ILE A 64 -2.06 -10.08 -5.61
CA ILE A 64 -2.30 -10.17 -7.07
C ILE A 64 -2.17 -8.80 -7.73
N TYR A 65 -2.72 -7.75 -7.10
CA TYR A 65 -2.59 -6.38 -7.58
C TYR A 65 -1.12 -5.94 -7.72
N ASN A 66 -0.32 -6.07 -6.65
CA ASN A 66 1.08 -5.68 -6.66
C ASN A 66 1.92 -6.51 -7.65
N CYS A 67 1.61 -7.79 -7.82
CA CYS A 67 2.28 -8.64 -8.82
C CYS A 67 1.94 -8.21 -10.25
N THR A 68 0.67 -7.89 -10.52
CA THR A 68 0.23 -7.42 -11.83
C THR A 68 0.89 -6.09 -12.19
N LEU A 69 1.02 -5.19 -11.20
CA LEU A 69 1.74 -3.91 -11.37
C LEU A 69 3.21 -4.15 -11.75
N SER A 70 3.90 -5.06 -11.06
CA SER A 70 5.30 -5.40 -11.36
C SER A 70 5.46 -6.07 -12.73
N LEU A 71 4.57 -7.00 -13.07
CA LEU A 71 4.55 -7.69 -14.35
C LEU A 71 4.34 -6.71 -15.52
N GLY A 72 3.42 -5.76 -15.38
CA GLY A 72 3.17 -4.72 -16.37
C GLY A 72 4.40 -3.83 -16.62
N GLY A 73 5.08 -3.40 -15.54
CA GLY A 73 6.32 -2.63 -15.66
C GLY A 73 7.44 -3.40 -16.37
N ALA A 74 7.64 -4.67 -16.01
CA ALA A 74 8.64 -5.53 -16.65
C ALA A 74 8.33 -5.77 -18.14
N PHE A 75 7.06 -6.05 -18.47
CA PHE A 75 6.63 -6.26 -19.85
C PHE A 75 6.83 -4.99 -20.70
N GLY A 76 6.52 -3.82 -20.15
CA GLY A 76 6.78 -2.53 -20.80
C GLY A 76 8.25 -2.34 -21.17
N LEU A 77 9.17 -2.63 -20.25
CA LEU A 77 10.60 -2.49 -20.49
C LEU A 77 11.13 -3.46 -21.55
N VAL A 78 10.61 -4.69 -21.60
CA VAL A 78 10.98 -5.67 -22.63
C VAL A 78 10.49 -5.22 -24.01
N VAL A 79 9.24 -4.74 -24.12
CA VAL A 79 8.70 -4.18 -25.37
C VAL A 79 9.50 -2.96 -25.82
N PHE A 80 9.88 -2.08 -24.89
CA PHE A 80 10.70 -0.90 -25.19
C PHE A 80 12.09 -1.30 -25.68
N GLY A 81 12.74 -2.28 -25.04
CA GLY A 81 14.02 -2.82 -25.49
C GLY A 81 13.95 -3.36 -26.92
N MET A 82 12.92 -4.14 -27.26
CA MET A 82 12.74 -4.68 -28.61
C MET A 82 12.47 -3.60 -29.67
N THR A 83 11.72 -2.55 -29.30
CA THR A 83 11.39 -1.47 -30.23
C THR A 83 12.64 -0.70 -30.66
N LEU A 84 13.60 -0.48 -29.74
CA LEU A 84 14.88 0.19 -30.02
C LEU A 84 15.76 -0.53 -31.04
N LYS A 85 15.53 -1.82 -31.32
CA LYS A 85 16.29 -2.56 -32.34
C LYS A 85 15.88 -2.19 -33.76
N THR A 86 14.63 -1.78 -33.97
CA THR A 86 14.03 -1.67 -35.31
C THR A 86 13.51 -0.27 -35.64
N GLN A 87 13.25 0.56 -34.63
CA GLN A 87 12.57 1.85 -34.78
C GLN A 87 13.25 2.93 -33.93
N ASP A 88 12.98 4.20 -34.26
CA ASP A 88 13.43 5.34 -33.47
C ASP A 88 12.77 5.38 -32.08
N TRP A 89 13.47 6.00 -31.12
CA TRP A 89 13.02 6.18 -29.74
C TRP A 89 11.65 6.89 -29.61
N ARG A 90 11.22 7.65 -30.64
CA ARG A 90 9.93 8.35 -30.64
C ARG A 90 8.72 7.40 -30.71
N VAL A 91 8.87 6.25 -31.37
CA VAL A 91 7.80 5.26 -31.55
C VAL A 91 7.34 4.69 -30.20
N ILE A 92 8.26 4.64 -29.22
CA ILE A 92 7.99 4.20 -27.85
C ILE A 92 6.86 5.03 -27.21
N TYR A 93 6.88 6.35 -27.41
CA TYR A 93 5.85 7.24 -26.86
C TYR A 93 4.49 7.05 -27.54
N TRP A 94 4.46 6.74 -28.84
CA TRP A 94 3.21 6.44 -29.54
C TRP A 94 2.59 5.12 -29.10
N ILE A 95 3.41 4.09 -28.90
CA ILE A 95 2.96 2.79 -28.36
C ILE A 95 2.42 2.98 -26.94
N ALA A 96 3.13 3.73 -26.09
CA ALA A 96 2.69 4.02 -24.72
C ALA A 96 1.38 4.83 -24.70
N ALA A 97 1.25 5.83 -25.59
CA ALA A 97 0.02 6.63 -25.71
C ALA A 97 -1.18 5.79 -26.18
N ALA A 98 -0.98 4.91 -27.16
CA ALA A 98 -2.01 4.00 -27.64
C ALA A 98 -2.47 3.03 -26.55
N LEU A 99 -1.54 2.44 -25.80
CA LEU A 99 -1.86 1.53 -24.70
C LEU A 99 -2.56 2.26 -23.55
N ALA A 100 -2.09 3.45 -23.16
CA ALA A 100 -2.73 4.26 -22.14
C ALA A 100 -4.14 4.69 -22.55
N GLY A 101 -4.33 5.09 -23.82
CA GLY A 101 -5.63 5.40 -24.40
C GLY A 101 -6.58 4.21 -24.38
N PHE A 102 -6.10 3.02 -24.76
CA PHE A 102 -6.87 1.77 -24.68
C PHE A 102 -7.28 1.44 -23.25
N CYS A 103 -6.36 1.48 -22.27
CA CYS A 103 -6.68 1.26 -20.85
C CYS A 103 -7.70 2.29 -20.34
N THR A 104 -7.61 3.53 -20.78
CA THR A 104 -8.56 4.60 -20.41
C THR A 104 -9.95 4.33 -20.96
N LEU A 105 -10.06 3.89 -22.22
CA LEU A 105 -11.33 3.48 -22.83
C LEU A 105 -11.93 2.29 -22.09
N VAL A 106 -11.13 1.27 -21.77
CA VAL A 106 -11.60 0.11 -21.01
C VAL A 106 -12.11 0.52 -19.64
N MET A 107 -11.39 1.38 -18.91
CA MET A 107 -11.84 1.89 -17.61
C MET A 107 -13.15 2.67 -17.73
N LEU A 108 -13.29 3.51 -18.75
CA LEU A 108 -14.52 4.29 -19.00
C LEU A 108 -15.75 3.40 -19.22
N PHE A 109 -15.60 2.28 -19.93
CA PHE A 109 -16.71 1.36 -20.20
C PHE A 109 -16.94 0.31 -19.10
N THR A 110 -15.91 -0.06 -18.33
CA THR A 110 -15.95 -1.21 -17.40
C THR A 110 -16.17 -0.80 -15.95
N ILE A 111 -15.89 0.45 -15.57
CA ILE A 111 -16.07 0.94 -14.20
C ILE A 111 -17.38 1.73 -14.13
N PRO A 112 -18.53 1.11 -13.82
CA PRO A 112 -19.67 1.86 -13.32
C PRO A 112 -19.26 2.43 -11.96
N GLU A 113 -19.46 3.74 -11.74
CA GLU A 113 -19.09 4.40 -10.47
C GLU A 113 -19.53 3.55 -9.27
N THR A 114 -18.55 3.08 -8.50
CA THR A 114 -18.75 2.23 -7.31
C THR A 114 -19.14 3.03 -6.06
N ASN A 115 -19.67 4.24 -6.21
CA ASN A 115 -20.19 4.98 -5.06
C ASN A 115 -21.63 4.57 -4.78
N TYR A 116 -21.80 3.34 -4.30
CA TYR A 116 -23.06 2.91 -3.73
C TYR A 116 -23.29 3.73 -2.46
N ASN A 117 -24.09 4.78 -2.56
CA ASN A 117 -24.64 5.47 -1.40
C ASN A 117 -25.43 4.44 -0.61
N ARG A 118 -24.80 3.87 0.43
CA ARG A 118 -25.53 3.18 1.51
C ARG A 118 -26.35 4.25 2.19
N VAL A 119 -27.52 4.54 1.64
CA VAL A 119 -28.58 5.16 2.42
C VAL A 119 -28.73 4.22 3.60
N ASN A 120 -28.38 4.71 4.80
CA ASN A 120 -28.63 4.05 6.06
C ASN A 120 -30.13 3.84 6.20
N THR A 121 -30.65 2.85 5.49
CA THR A 121 -31.82 2.10 5.90
C THR A 121 -31.33 1.26 7.05
N VAL A 122 -31.15 1.92 8.21
CA VAL A 122 -31.47 1.28 9.47
C VAL A 122 -32.80 0.60 9.19
N PRO A 123 -32.94 -0.74 9.32
CA PRO A 123 -34.24 -1.34 9.30
C PRO A 123 -34.99 -0.62 10.41
N ARG A 124 -35.89 0.30 10.03
CA ARG A 124 -36.99 0.65 10.90
C ARG A 124 -37.58 -0.71 11.17
N ALA A 125 -37.36 -1.23 12.37
CA ALA A 125 -38.09 -2.39 12.84
C ALA A 125 -39.54 -2.02 12.59
N VAL A 126 -40.11 -2.59 11.52
CA VAL A 126 -41.54 -2.52 11.30
C VAL A 126 -42.07 -3.25 12.52
N PRO A 127 -42.79 -2.57 13.44
CA PRO A 127 -43.42 -3.29 14.51
C PRO A 127 -44.30 -4.32 13.81
N ILE A 128 -44.02 -5.60 14.06
CA ILE A 128 -44.89 -6.70 13.68
C ILE A 128 -46.15 -6.51 14.51
N HIS A 129 -47.04 -5.62 14.06
CA HIS A 129 -48.45 -5.72 14.38
C HIS A 129 -49.01 -6.71 13.37
N THR A 130 -48.97 -7.99 13.75
CA THR A 130 -49.75 -9.03 13.11
C THR A 130 -51.23 -8.64 13.20
N ALA A 131 -51.73 -7.99 12.15
CA ALA A 131 -53.16 -7.82 11.92
C ALA A 131 -53.53 -8.64 10.68
N ALA A 132 -53.68 -9.95 10.88
CA ALA A 132 -54.53 -10.75 9.99
C ALA A 132 -55.97 -10.70 10.54
N PRO A 133 -57.00 -10.59 9.68
CA PRO A 133 -58.39 -10.41 10.09
C PRO A 133 -58.98 -11.69 10.74
N PRO A 134 -60.10 -11.59 11.49
CA PRO A 134 -60.46 -12.55 12.52
C PRO A 134 -61.19 -13.75 11.94
N MET A 135 -60.89 -14.97 12.40
CA MET A 135 -61.89 -16.04 12.50
C MET A 135 -61.61 -16.95 13.71
N SER A 136 -62.54 -16.83 14.67
CA SER A 136 -63.05 -17.80 15.66
C SER A 136 -62.38 -19.19 15.75
N GLY A 137 -62.01 -19.59 16.98
CA GLY A 137 -62.04 -21.00 17.37
C GLY A 137 -60.95 -21.52 18.31
N ALA A 138 -61.18 -21.39 19.62
CA ALA A 138 -60.99 -22.42 20.67
C ALA A 138 -59.60 -22.96 21.13
N SER A 139 -59.55 -23.15 22.47
CA SER A 139 -58.60 -23.87 23.37
C SER A 139 -57.26 -23.17 23.72
N ILE A 140 -57.00 -22.67 24.96
CA ILE A 140 -56.89 -23.31 26.31
C ILE A 140 -55.68 -24.29 26.32
N ASP A 141 -54.65 -24.29 27.19
CA ASP A 141 -54.28 -23.81 28.55
C ASP A 141 -52.71 -23.69 28.56
N VAL A 142 -51.96 -23.00 29.44
CA VAL A 142 -51.74 -23.23 30.88
C VAL A 142 -51.00 -22.02 31.50
N LYS A 143 -51.42 -21.67 32.72
CA LYS A 143 -50.88 -20.73 33.73
C LYS A 143 -49.35 -20.61 33.89
N VAL A 144 -48.87 -19.36 34.02
CA VAL A 144 -48.02 -18.91 35.15
C VAL A 144 -48.46 -17.50 35.58
N SER A 145 -48.52 -17.30 36.89
CA SER A 145 -48.99 -16.16 37.69
C SER A 145 -48.23 -14.82 37.48
N LYS A 146 -48.99 -13.70 37.50
CA LYS A 146 -48.59 -12.32 37.86
C LYS A 146 -48.40 -12.19 39.39
N PRO A 147 -47.95 -11.05 40.01
CA PRO A 147 -47.25 -9.84 39.49
C PRO A 147 -46.08 -9.37 40.42
N GLU A 148 -44.97 -8.81 39.91
CA GLU A 148 -44.03 -8.07 40.80
C GLU A 148 -43.07 -7.04 40.13
N ASP A 149 -43.30 -6.61 38.88
CA ASP A 149 -42.35 -5.72 38.16
C ASP A 149 -42.96 -4.35 37.76
N GLU A 150 -43.71 -3.69 38.64
CA GLU A 150 -44.04 -2.26 38.42
C GLU A 150 -42.92 -1.30 38.88
N ASP A 151 -42.06 -1.72 39.82
CA ASP A 151 -40.94 -0.88 40.32
C ASP A 151 -39.73 -0.84 39.38
N ARG A 152 -39.58 -1.81 38.46
CA ARG A 152 -38.44 -1.86 37.51
C ARG A 152 -38.58 -0.95 36.28
N LEU A 153 -39.78 -0.44 36.01
CA LEU A 153 -40.03 0.39 34.84
C LEU A 153 -39.67 1.86 35.08
N GLN A 154 -39.63 2.32 36.34
CA GLN A 154 -39.20 3.69 36.67
C GLN A 154 -37.66 3.84 36.68
N GLU A 155 -36.91 2.79 37.02
CA GLU A 155 -35.44 2.82 37.05
C GLU A 155 -34.81 2.82 35.64
N LEU A 156 -35.58 2.47 34.60
CA LEU A 156 -35.15 2.55 33.19
C LEU A 156 -35.38 3.92 32.55
N GLU A 157 -36.12 4.82 33.20
CA GLU A 157 -36.45 6.16 32.69
C GLU A 157 -35.43 7.23 33.13
N GLU A 158 -34.48 6.89 34.01
CA GLU A 158 -33.39 7.78 34.47
C GLU A 158 -32.01 7.50 33.84
N LEU A 159 -31.90 6.59 32.86
CA LEU A 159 -30.62 6.42 32.14
C LEU A 159 -30.31 7.66 31.29
N PRO A 160 -29.09 8.22 31.38
CA PRO A 160 -28.75 9.47 30.72
C PRO A 160 -28.95 9.33 29.22
N SER A 161 -29.73 10.27 28.68
CA SER A 161 -30.10 10.37 27.27
C SER A 161 -28.91 10.08 26.35
N VAL A 162 -29.09 9.05 25.50
CA VAL A 162 -28.20 8.76 24.38
C VAL A 162 -27.98 10.07 23.61
N PRO A 163 -26.73 10.52 23.42
CA PRO A 163 -26.47 11.74 22.66
C PRO A 163 -27.07 11.56 21.27
N GLN A 164 -28.03 12.41 20.92
CA GLN A 164 -28.54 12.51 19.56
C GLN A 164 -27.35 12.66 18.61
N PRO A 165 -27.26 11.92 17.50
CA PRO A 165 -26.25 12.19 16.49
C PRO A 165 -26.56 13.57 15.92
N THR A 166 -25.85 14.58 16.43
CA THR A 166 -25.93 15.93 15.90
C THR A 166 -25.67 15.82 14.42
N THR A 167 -26.63 16.25 13.61
CA THR A 167 -26.48 16.47 12.17
C THR A 167 -25.07 16.99 11.90
N SER A 168 -24.22 16.14 11.33
CA SER A 168 -22.83 16.52 11.05
C SER A 168 -22.86 17.69 10.08
N LYS A 169 -22.67 18.90 10.61
CA LYS A 169 -22.60 20.13 9.81
C LYS A 169 -21.49 19.91 8.79
N ARG A 170 -21.85 19.85 7.50
CA ARG A 170 -20.89 19.86 6.39
C ARG A 170 -19.89 20.99 6.64
N LYS A 171 -18.63 20.65 6.92
CA LYS A 171 -17.58 21.64 7.16
C LYS A 171 -17.35 22.45 5.88
N PRO A 172 -17.19 23.78 5.96
CA PRO A 172 -17.00 24.63 4.79
C PRO A 172 -15.76 24.23 3.99
N TYR A 173 -15.81 24.42 2.67
CA TYR A 173 -14.79 24.03 1.68
C TYR A 173 -13.34 24.42 2.08
N LEU A 174 -13.16 25.59 2.69
CA LEU A 174 -11.86 26.08 3.17
C LEU A 174 -11.28 25.27 4.34
N GLN A 175 -12.11 24.59 5.12
CA GLN A 175 -11.68 23.74 6.24
C GLN A 175 -11.27 22.33 5.78
N ARG A 176 -11.73 21.89 4.60
CA ARG A 176 -11.21 20.70 3.89
C ARG A 176 -9.90 20.99 3.14
N MET A 177 -9.66 22.25 2.73
CA MET A 177 -8.41 22.71 2.09
C MET A 177 -7.27 23.02 3.07
N LYS A 178 -7.25 22.43 4.28
CA LYS A 178 -6.02 22.44 5.09
C LYS A 178 -5.00 21.47 4.46
N ILE A 179 -4.30 22.00 3.47
CA ILE A 179 -3.25 21.40 2.61
C ILE A 179 -2.10 20.74 3.38
N LEU A 180 -2.02 20.96 4.69
CA LEU A 180 -1.20 20.20 5.59
C LEU A 180 -1.94 20.15 6.92
N SER A 181 -2.69 19.08 7.18
CA SER A 181 -2.94 18.77 8.59
C SER A 181 -1.56 18.45 9.17
N PRO A 182 -1.11 19.10 10.26
CA PRO A 182 0.11 18.70 10.96
C PRO A 182 0.08 17.21 11.34
N ALA A 183 -1.11 16.61 11.32
CA ALA A 183 -1.41 15.20 11.54
C ALA A 183 -0.61 14.24 10.64
N GLY A 184 -0.55 14.48 9.32
CA GLY A 184 0.24 13.67 8.38
C GLY A 184 1.70 13.52 8.81
N PHE A 185 2.34 14.65 9.15
CA PHE A 185 3.72 14.68 9.64
C PHE A 185 3.85 14.09 11.04
N THR A 186 2.80 14.16 11.86
CA THR A 186 2.79 13.52 13.16
C THR A 186 2.69 11.97 13.01
N TYR A 187 1.96 11.42 12.04
CA TYR A 187 1.95 9.97 11.75
C TYR A 187 3.33 9.42 11.34
N LEU A 188 4.15 10.26 10.69
CA LEU A 188 5.56 9.99 10.38
C LEU A 188 6.40 9.71 11.65
N ALA A 189 6.04 10.32 12.78
CA ALA A 189 6.87 10.38 13.99
C ALA A 189 6.79 9.12 14.89
N ARG A 190 5.85 8.18 14.66
CA ARG A 190 5.72 6.97 15.52
C ARG A 190 5.61 5.64 14.78
N GLY A 191 5.28 5.63 13.48
CA GLY A 191 5.37 4.45 12.62
C GLY A 191 6.66 4.31 11.79
N PRO A 192 7.82 4.94 12.11
CA PRO A 192 8.89 5.10 11.13
C PRO A 192 9.48 3.76 10.70
N LEU A 193 9.52 2.73 11.55
CA LEU A 193 10.13 1.44 11.19
C LEU A 193 9.42 0.76 10.00
N GLY A 194 8.09 0.70 10.00
CA GLY A 194 7.34 0.10 8.89
C GLY A 194 7.50 0.88 7.59
N TYR A 195 7.39 2.21 7.65
CA TYR A 195 7.56 3.08 6.49
C TYR A 195 9.01 3.06 5.98
N LEU A 196 10.00 3.08 6.87
CA LEU A 196 11.42 3.07 6.56
C LEU A 196 11.86 1.75 5.93
N ILE A 197 11.37 0.62 6.44
CA ILE A 197 11.60 -0.69 5.83
C ILE A 197 11.08 -0.72 4.38
N ASN A 198 9.87 -0.22 4.14
CA ASN A 198 9.29 -0.15 2.80
C ASN A 198 10.05 0.82 1.88
N SER A 199 10.38 2.02 2.38
CA SER A 199 11.12 3.04 1.64
C SER A 199 12.51 2.59 1.22
N VAL A 200 13.23 1.90 2.11
CA VAL A 200 14.59 1.40 1.84
C VAL A 200 14.55 0.30 0.78
N THR A 201 13.56 -0.58 0.84
CA THR A 201 13.39 -1.65 -0.17
C THR A 201 13.17 -1.06 -1.57
N ILE A 202 12.38 0.02 -1.66
CA ILE A 202 12.07 0.68 -2.94
C ILE A 202 13.25 1.53 -3.41
N GLY A 203 13.93 2.21 -2.50
CA GLY A 203 15.14 2.97 -2.81
C GLY A 203 16.19 2.10 -3.48
N MET A 204 16.37 0.86 -2.99
CA MET A 204 17.19 -0.18 -3.59
C MET A 204 16.90 -0.40 -5.08
N VAL A 205 15.63 -0.53 -5.45
CA VAL A 205 15.21 -0.73 -6.85
C VAL A 205 15.58 0.47 -7.70
N VAL A 206 15.38 1.69 -7.19
CA VAL A 206 15.65 2.90 -7.95
C VAL A 206 17.15 3.08 -8.18
N VAL A 207 17.98 2.74 -7.21
CA VAL A 207 19.44 2.67 -7.36
C VAL A 207 19.84 1.70 -8.48
N LEU A 208 19.29 0.49 -8.51
CA LEU A 208 19.57 -0.47 -9.58
C LEU A 208 19.03 0.04 -10.93
N SER A 209 17.83 0.62 -10.94
CA SER A 209 17.14 1.08 -12.15
C SER A 209 17.78 2.33 -12.76
N SER A 210 18.52 3.15 -12.00
CA SER A 210 19.28 4.27 -12.55
C SER A 210 20.59 3.83 -13.19
N ASN A 211 21.20 2.77 -12.66
CA ASN A 211 22.55 2.35 -13.07
C ASN A 211 22.60 1.19 -14.05
N PHE A 212 21.54 0.39 -14.20
CA PHE A 212 21.60 -0.85 -15.00
C PHE A 212 22.06 -0.61 -16.45
N SER A 213 21.53 0.41 -17.13
CA SER A 213 21.86 0.64 -18.54
C SER A 213 23.33 0.97 -18.73
N THR A 214 23.87 1.86 -17.89
CA THR A 214 25.28 2.26 -17.93
C THR A 214 26.18 1.09 -17.54
N ALA A 215 25.83 0.34 -16.49
CA ALA A 215 26.61 -0.80 -16.02
C ALA A 215 26.71 -1.93 -17.07
N PHE A 216 25.59 -2.31 -17.70
CA PHE A 216 25.60 -3.34 -18.76
C PHE A 216 26.31 -2.89 -20.04
N GLN A 217 26.21 -1.61 -20.40
CA GLN A 217 26.90 -1.06 -21.58
C GLN A 217 28.42 -0.99 -21.37
N THR A 218 28.86 -0.49 -20.23
CA THR A 218 30.30 -0.26 -19.95
C THR A 218 31.06 -1.55 -19.70
N ILE A 219 30.48 -2.51 -18.99
CA ILE A 219 31.18 -3.74 -18.58
C ILE A 219 31.01 -4.88 -19.60
N TYR A 220 29.79 -5.09 -20.10
CA TYR A 220 29.49 -6.21 -21.00
C TYR A 220 29.37 -5.80 -22.48
N GLY A 221 29.45 -4.50 -22.79
CA GLY A 221 29.28 -4.01 -24.16
C GLY A 221 27.86 -4.24 -24.70
N PHE A 222 26.86 -4.40 -23.82
CA PHE A 222 25.50 -4.70 -24.24
C PHE A 222 24.89 -3.51 -24.98
N THR A 223 24.24 -3.81 -26.10
CA THR A 223 23.40 -2.83 -26.80
C THR A 223 22.13 -2.54 -25.99
N ALA A 224 21.48 -1.39 -26.23
CA ALA A 224 20.30 -0.97 -25.47
C ALA A 224 19.15 -2.00 -25.49
N TRP A 225 18.94 -2.70 -26.62
CA TRP A 225 17.91 -3.74 -26.72
C TRP A 225 18.23 -4.99 -25.89
N GLN A 226 19.52 -5.36 -25.77
CA GLN A 226 19.97 -6.48 -24.93
C GLN A 226 19.82 -6.14 -23.44
N ALA A 227 20.13 -4.90 -23.06
CA ALA A 227 19.92 -4.42 -21.70
C ALA A 227 18.42 -4.47 -21.32
N GLY A 228 17.52 -4.09 -22.23
CA GLY A 228 16.08 -4.21 -22.02
C GLY A 228 15.57 -5.66 -21.86
N LEU A 229 16.23 -6.64 -22.50
CA LEU A 229 15.85 -8.04 -22.40
C LEU A 229 16.16 -8.65 -21.02
N THR A 230 17.06 -8.05 -20.24
CA THR A 230 17.37 -8.50 -18.87
C THR A 230 16.15 -8.43 -17.94
N PHE A 231 15.17 -7.57 -18.24
CA PHE A 231 13.91 -7.46 -17.50
C PHE A 231 12.97 -8.66 -17.66
N VAL A 232 13.27 -9.63 -18.53
CA VAL A 232 12.61 -10.95 -18.51
C VAL A 232 12.79 -11.63 -17.16
N SER A 233 13.90 -11.38 -16.46
CA SER A 233 14.12 -11.81 -15.08
C SER A 233 13.04 -11.29 -14.13
N ASN A 234 12.58 -10.05 -14.32
CA ASN A 234 11.51 -9.46 -13.51
C ASN A 234 10.15 -10.11 -13.77
N ILE A 235 9.89 -10.59 -14.99
CA ILE A 235 8.67 -11.34 -15.32
C ILE A 235 8.64 -12.65 -14.53
N ILE A 236 9.75 -13.39 -14.53
CA ILE A 236 9.89 -14.64 -13.77
C ILE A 236 9.74 -14.36 -12.26
N ALA A 237 10.38 -13.32 -11.77
CA ALA A 237 10.28 -12.89 -10.38
C ALA A 237 8.86 -12.49 -9.98
N ALA A 238 8.13 -11.78 -10.83
CA ALA A 238 6.74 -11.39 -10.57
C ALA A 238 5.81 -12.60 -10.49
N ILE A 239 6.00 -13.61 -11.35
CA ILE A 239 5.23 -14.86 -11.30
C ILE A 239 5.49 -15.60 -9.98
N LEU A 240 6.76 -15.71 -9.56
CA LEU A 240 7.12 -16.31 -8.27
C LEU A 240 6.54 -15.48 -7.11
N ALA A 241 6.53 -14.15 -7.23
CA ALA A 241 6.00 -13.26 -6.21
C ALA A 241 4.48 -13.44 -6.00
N ILE A 242 3.69 -13.85 -7.01
CA ILE A 242 2.24 -14.12 -6.83
C ILE A 242 2.00 -15.15 -5.73
N PHE A 243 2.81 -16.21 -5.72
CA PHE A 243 2.69 -17.28 -4.74
C PHE A 243 3.08 -16.81 -3.33
N PHE A 244 4.21 -16.10 -3.22
CA PHE A 244 4.75 -15.68 -1.92
C PHE A 244 4.05 -14.44 -1.33
N ALA A 245 3.64 -13.48 -2.16
CA ALA A 245 3.11 -12.21 -1.71
C ALA A 245 1.70 -12.37 -1.16
N GLY A 246 0.83 -13.07 -1.89
CA GLY A 246 -0.56 -13.31 -1.47
C GLY A 246 -0.70 -14.56 -0.61
N HIS A 247 -0.55 -15.73 -1.23
CA HIS A 247 -0.96 -17.00 -0.63
C HIS A 247 -0.12 -17.38 0.59
N PHE A 248 1.21 -17.28 0.49
CA PHE A 248 2.09 -17.59 1.60
C PHE A 248 1.94 -16.60 2.76
N SER A 249 1.77 -15.31 2.48
CA SER A 249 1.56 -14.28 3.50
C SER A 249 0.29 -14.50 4.32
N ASP A 250 -0.82 -14.81 3.66
CA ASP A 250 -2.08 -15.12 4.35
C ASP A 250 -2.00 -16.46 5.10
N TRP A 251 -1.35 -17.49 4.53
CA TRP A 251 -1.14 -18.78 5.20
C TRP A 251 -0.36 -18.65 6.51
N VAL A 252 0.74 -17.87 6.51
CA VAL A 252 1.53 -17.61 7.72
C VAL A 252 0.68 -16.90 8.78
N ALA A 253 -0.13 -15.91 8.37
CA ALA A 253 -1.00 -15.19 9.27
C ALA A 253 -2.11 -16.07 9.86
N ASP A 254 -2.70 -16.95 9.06
CA ASP A 254 -3.76 -17.87 9.49
C ASP A 254 -3.23 -18.93 10.46
N MET A 255 -2.04 -19.48 10.18
CA MET A 255 -1.35 -20.40 11.08
C MET A 255 -1.09 -19.77 12.46
N LEU A 256 -0.63 -18.52 12.49
CA LEU A 256 -0.40 -17.78 13.73
C LEU A 256 -1.71 -17.41 14.44
N THR A 257 -2.77 -17.12 13.68
CA THR A 257 -4.11 -16.83 14.24
C THR A 257 -4.68 -18.07 14.93
N GLN A 258 -4.56 -19.25 14.32
CA GLN A 258 -5.00 -20.52 14.93
C GLN A 258 -4.23 -20.83 16.22
N ARG A 259 -2.93 -20.54 16.24
CA ARG A 259 -2.08 -20.72 17.44
C ARG A 259 -2.39 -19.72 18.56
N ASN A 260 -3.04 -18.60 18.25
CA ASN A 260 -3.38 -17.55 19.21
C ASN A 260 -4.85 -17.62 19.68
N GLY A 261 -5.48 -18.79 19.62
CA GLY A 261 -6.85 -18.99 20.07
C GLY A 261 -7.90 -18.30 19.18
N GLY A 262 -7.58 -18.04 17.90
CA GLY A 262 -8.52 -17.47 16.93
C GLY A 262 -8.57 -15.93 16.90
N VAL A 263 -7.83 -15.23 17.76
CA VAL A 263 -7.76 -13.76 17.72
C VAL A 263 -6.73 -13.32 16.68
N ARG A 264 -7.20 -12.72 15.58
CA ARG A 264 -6.35 -12.20 14.51
C ARG A 264 -5.77 -10.84 14.89
N ILE A 265 -4.44 -10.74 14.87
CA ILE A 265 -3.71 -9.50 15.14
C ILE A 265 -2.89 -9.16 13.87
N PRO A 266 -2.91 -7.93 13.33
CA PRO A 266 -2.21 -7.58 12.08
C PRO A 266 -0.71 -7.94 12.06
N GLU A 267 -0.06 -7.96 13.22
CA GLU A 267 1.34 -8.31 13.41
C GLU A 267 1.67 -9.76 12.99
N MET A 268 0.66 -10.64 12.93
CA MET A 268 0.83 -12.04 12.49
C MET A 268 1.24 -12.18 11.02
N ARG A 269 1.08 -11.12 10.20
CA ARG A 269 1.55 -11.11 8.80
C ARG A 269 3.05 -10.80 8.68
N LEU A 270 3.65 -10.13 9.67
CA LEU A 270 5.04 -9.66 9.61
C LEU A 270 6.08 -10.76 9.36
N PRO A 271 5.94 -12.00 9.90
CA PRO A 271 6.90 -13.07 9.62
C PRO A 271 6.99 -13.43 8.13
N ALA A 272 5.95 -13.16 7.33
CA ALA A 272 6.02 -13.34 5.88
C ALA A 272 7.03 -12.40 5.19
N ARG A 273 7.44 -11.31 5.86
CA ARG A 273 8.52 -10.40 5.40
C ARG A 273 9.92 -11.01 5.57
N ALA A 274 10.08 -12.08 6.36
CA ALA A 274 11.38 -12.74 6.52
C ALA A 274 11.97 -13.22 5.19
N VAL A 275 11.11 -13.60 4.24
CA VAL A 275 11.52 -13.98 2.88
C VAL A 275 12.23 -12.81 2.18
N SER A 276 11.63 -11.62 2.21
CA SER A 276 12.23 -10.39 1.67
C SER A 276 13.51 -9.98 2.38
N ALA A 277 13.62 -10.27 3.69
CA ALA A 277 14.80 -9.94 4.48
C ALA A 277 16.04 -10.71 4.04
N VAL A 278 15.88 -11.90 3.46
CA VAL A 278 16.97 -12.70 2.90
C VAL A 278 17.21 -12.37 1.43
N THR A 279 16.15 -12.26 0.63
CA THR A 279 16.28 -12.04 -0.82
C THR A 279 16.78 -10.64 -1.16
N GLY A 280 16.44 -9.62 -0.38
CA GLY A 280 16.86 -8.24 -0.62
C GLY A 280 18.39 -8.06 -0.60
N PRO A 281 19.08 -8.38 0.51
CA PRO A 281 20.54 -8.26 0.60
C PRO A 281 21.25 -9.16 -0.40
N LEU A 282 20.75 -10.38 -0.60
CA LEU A 282 21.28 -11.31 -1.59
C LEU A 282 21.26 -10.70 -3.01
N ALA A 283 20.18 -10.01 -3.35
CA ALA A 283 20.04 -9.35 -4.65
C ALA A 283 21.08 -8.22 -4.85
N CYS A 284 21.32 -7.40 -3.82
CA CYS A 284 22.37 -6.38 -3.85
C CYS A 284 23.76 -6.98 -4.05
N ILE A 285 24.07 -8.02 -3.27
CA ILE A 285 25.40 -8.65 -3.29
C ILE A 285 25.62 -9.31 -4.66
N LEU A 286 24.64 -10.04 -5.20
CA LEU A 286 24.74 -10.65 -6.53
C LEU A 286 24.91 -9.61 -7.63
N TYR A 287 24.22 -8.47 -7.55
CA TYR A 287 24.37 -7.38 -8.49
C TYR A 287 25.77 -6.76 -8.41
N GLY A 288 26.23 -6.41 -7.21
CA GLY A 288 27.55 -5.81 -6.97
C GLY A 288 28.71 -6.71 -7.37
N VAL A 289 28.69 -7.98 -6.95
CA VAL A 289 29.73 -8.97 -7.29
C VAL A 289 29.69 -9.30 -8.79
N GLY A 290 28.50 -9.33 -9.40
CA GLY A 290 28.34 -9.55 -10.83
C GLY A 290 29.15 -8.57 -11.68
N PHE A 291 29.02 -7.27 -11.38
CA PHE A 291 29.76 -6.23 -12.09
C PHE A 291 31.21 -6.08 -11.62
N GLY A 292 31.49 -6.25 -10.33
CA GLY A 292 32.83 -6.09 -9.76
C GLY A 292 33.84 -7.13 -10.23
N GLU A 293 33.42 -8.40 -10.33
CA GLU A 293 34.28 -9.52 -10.74
C GLU A 293 34.10 -9.90 -12.22
N HIS A 294 33.37 -9.09 -12.99
CA HIS A 294 33.05 -9.37 -14.40
C HIS A 294 32.51 -10.79 -14.64
N LEU A 295 31.64 -11.27 -13.74
CA LEU A 295 31.07 -12.62 -13.84
C LEU A 295 30.20 -12.76 -15.10
N HIS A 296 29.79 -13.98 -15.44
CA HIS A 296 28.84 -14.18 -16.53
C HIS A 296 27.59 -13.30 -16.33
N TRP A 297 27.13 -12.64 -17.39
CA TRP A 297 26.03 -11.65 -17.38
C TRP A 297 24.75 -12.13 -16.69
N ILE A 298 24.56 -13.45 -16.58
CA ILE A 298 23.41 -14.05 -15.87
C ILE A 298 23.39 -13.73 -14.37
N CYS A 299 24.54 -13.58 -13.72
CA CYS A 299 24.63 -13.29 -12.29
C CYS A 299 23.96 -11.95 -11.91
N PRO A 300 24.31 -10.79 -12.53
CA PRO A 300 23.62 -9.54 -12.25
C PRO A 300 22.15 -9.56 -12.71
N VAL A 301 21.80 -10.34 -13.75
CA VAL A 301 20.40 -10.51 -14.19
C VAL A 301 19.55 -11.26 -13.16
N ILE A 302 20.11 -12.26 -12.48
CA ILE A 302 19.45 -12.91 -11.33
C ILE A 302 19.30 -11.92 -10.18
N GLY A 303 20.31 -11.07 -9.92
CA GLY A 303 20.22 -10.00 -8.93
C GLY A 303 19.05 -9.04 -9.20
N ILE A 304 18.89 -8.58 -10.44
CA ILE A 304 17.77 -7.73 -10.85
C ILE A 304 16.40 -8.41 -10.59
N GLY A 305 16.28 -9.70 -10.95
CA GLY A 305 15.07 -10.47 -10.70
C GLY A 305 14.76 -10.63 -9.21
N LEU A 306 15.77 -10.91 -8.38
CA LEU A 306 15.59 -11.03 -6.93
C LEU A 306 15.21 -9.69 -6.27
N VAL A 307 15.72 -8.57 -6.77
CA VAL A 307 15.27 -7.24 -6.36
C VAL A 307 13.78 -7.06 -6.70
N ALA A 308 13.35 -7.42 -7.92
CA ALA A 308 11.95 -7.35 -8.34
C ALA A 308 11.02 -8.26 -7.51
N PHE A 309 11.48 -9.44 -7.10
CA PHE A 309 10.75 -10.29 -6.18
C PHE A 309 10.62 -9.65 -4.79
N THR A 310 11.72 -9.09 -4.27
CA THR A 310 11.77 -8.48 -2.93
C THR A 310 10.83 -7.29 -2.80
N ILE A 311 10.74 -6.42 -3.82
CA ILE A 311 9.84 -5.26 -3.80
C ILE A 311 8.37 -5.70 -3.73
N VAL A 312 7.93 -6.65 -4.55
CA VAL A 312 6.53 -7.08 -4.57
C VAL A 312 6.12 -7.68 -3.23
N GLN A 313 6.98 -8.52 -2.65
CA GLN A 313 6.73 -9.11 -1.33
C GLN A 313 6.70 -8.04 -0.22
N SER A 314 7.68 -7.14 -0.19
CA SER A 314 7.81 -6.12 0.86
C SER A 314 6.67 -5.10 0.82
N MET A 315 6.30 -4.65 -0.39
CA MET A 315 5.20 -3.71 -0.61
C MET A 315 3.87 -4.32 -0.21
N ASN A 316 3.59 -5.57 -0.61
CA ASN A 316 2.33 -6.21 -0.24
C ASN A 316 2.15 -6.32 1.28
N VAL A 317 3.17 -6.85 1.98
CA VAL A 317 3.10 -7.01 3.44
C VAL A 317 2.97 -5.65 4.15
N SER A 318 3.67 -4.62 3.65
CA SER A 318 3.62 -3.27 4.26
C SER A 318 2.25 -2.63 4.11
N LEU A 319 1.72 -2.67 2.90
CA LEU A 319 0.47 -2.02 2.53
C LEU A 319 -0.69 -2.66 3.29
N VAL A 320 -0.78 -4.00 3.27
CA VAL A 320 -1.83 -4.74 3.98
C VAL A 320 -1.74 -4.55 5.49
N TYR A 321 -0.53 -4.54 6.07
CA TYR A 321 -0.35 -4.30 7.51
C TYR A 321 -0.86 -2.91 7.93
N ILE A 322 -0.57 -1.89 7.13
CA ILE A 322 -0.98 -0.50 7.40
C ILE A 322 -2.50 -0.37 7.29
N LEU A 323 -3.10 -0.96 6.25
CA LEU A 323 -4.55 -0.98 6.07
C LEU A 323 -5.26 -1.68 7.22
N ASP A 324 -4.77 -2.85 7.64
CA ASP A 324 -5.36 -3.62 8.74
C ASP A 324 -5.17 -2.90 10.09
N SER A 325 -4.10 -2.12 10.27
CA SER A 325 -3.81 -1.41 11.53
C SER A 325 -4.55 -0.07 11.66
N TYR A 326 -4.84 0.60 10.54
CA TYR A 326 -5.33 1.98 10.49
C TYR A 326 -6.50 2.17 9.52
N HIS A 327 -7.40 1.17 9.41
CA HIS A 327 -8.52 1.16 8.46
C HIS A 327 -9.33 2.47 8.41
N PRO A 328 -9.76 3.09 9.52
CA PRO A 328 -10.55 4.33 9.48
C PRO A 328 -9.82 5.52 8.85
N ILE A 329 -8.49 5.48 8.83
CA ILE A 329 -7.63 6.54 8.29
C ILE A 329 -6.72 6.02 7.17
N ALA A 330 -7.12 4.94 6.49
CA ALA A 330 -6.33 4.24 5.48
C ALA A 330 -5.74 5.18 4.41
N GLY A 331 -6.54 6.13 3.92
CA GLY A 331 -6.10 7.10 2.91
C GLY A 331 -4.94 7.97 3.36
N GLU A 332 -5.03 8.58 4.55
CA GLU A 332 -3.98 9.46 5.07
C GLU A 332 -2.66 8.72 5.32
N VAL A 333 -2.76 7.46 5.78
CA VAL A 333 -1.59 6.66 6.11
C VAL A 333 -0.87 6.15 4.85
N ILE A 334 -1.61 5.73 3.82
CA ILE A 334 -1.02 5.33 2.53
C ILE A 334 -0.31 6.51 1.87
N VAL A 335 -0.91 7.71 1.84
CA VAL A 335 -0.23 8.91 1.30
C VAL A 335 1.08 9.19 2.03
N THR A 336 1.05 9.09 3.36
CA THR A 336 2.23 9.35 4.20
C THR A 336 3.33 8.32 3.91
N GLN A 337 2.98 7.04 3.79
CA GLN A 337 3.91 5.97 3.42
C GLN A 337 4.52 6.22 2.04
N SER A 338 3.70 6.51 1.02
CA SER A 338 4.18 6.69 -0.35
C SER A 338 5.02 7.96 -0.52
N THR A 339 4.69 9.03 0.22
CA THR A 339 5.49 10.25 0.26
C THR A 339 6.88 9.97 0.87
N PHE A 340 6.92 9.27 2.00
CA PHE A 340 8.18 8.94 2.67
C PHE A 340 9.09 8.06 1.80
N LYS A 341 8.50 7.07 1.14
CA LYS A 341 9.14 6.23 0.11
C LYS A 341 9.73 7.06 -1.01
N ALA A 342 8.97 7.97 -1.60
CA ALA A 342 9.41 8.76 -2.74
C ALA A 342 10.56 9.71 -2.37
N CYS A 343 10.51 10.35 -1.19
CA CYS A 343 11.62 11.17 -0.67
C CYS A 343 12.91 10.37 -0.49
N PHE A 344 12.82 9.17 0.10
CA PHE A 344 13.99 8.33 0.35
C PHE A 344 14.61 7.81 -0.95
N SER A 345 13.75 7.38 -1.89
CA SER A 345 14.15 6.92 -3.21
C SER A 345 14.84 8.02 -4.02
N PHE A 346 14.31 9.24 -3.95
CA PHE A 346 14.93 10.41 -4.58
C PHE A 346 16.31 10.68 -3.98
N LEU A 347 16.44 10.67 -2.65
CA LEU A 347 17.72 10.90 -1.97
C LEU A 347 18.79 9.89 -2.40
N LEU A 348 18.47 8.59 -2.39
CA LEU A 348 19.40 7.54 -2.78
C LEU A 348 19.88 7.67 -4.23
N SER A 349 19.02 8.13 -5.13
CA SER A 349 19.37 8.29 -6.54
C SER A 349 20.50 9.31 -6.76
N PHE A 350 20.54 10.41 -5.99
CA PHE A 350 21.63 11.41 -6.11
C PHE A 350 22.97 10.90 -5.60
N TYR A 351 22.94 10.02 -4.60
CA TYR A 351 24.17 9.52 -3.97
C TYR A 351 24.71 8.25 -4.63
N THR A 352 23.93 7.59 -5.48
CA THR A 352 24.34 6.31 -6.07
C THR A 352 25.53 6.46 -7.00
N ASP A 353 25.40 7.29 -8.03
CA ASP A 353 26.42 7.44 -9.07
C ASP A 353 27.79 7.86 -8.50
N PRO A 354 27.90 8.91 -7.65
CA PRO A 354 29.19 9.27 -7.06
C PRO A 354 29.73 8.22 -6.08
N TRP A 355 28.87 7.40 -5.48
CA TRP A 355 29.30 6.32 -4.60
C TRP A 355 29.89 5.16 -5.40
N VAL A 356 29.25 4.78 -6.50
CA VAL A 356 29.74 3.76 -7.43
C VAL A 356 31.06 4.20 -8.08
N GLU A 357 31.22 5.48 -8.42
CA GLU A 357 32.48 6.00 -8.98
C GLU A 357 33.65 5.93 -7.98
N LYS A 358 33.39 6.12 -6.68
CA LYS A 358 34.43 6.16 -5.65
C LYS A 358 34.86 4.78 -5.16
N ASP A 359 33.90 3.93 -4.79
CA ASP A 359 34.15 2.63 -4.15
C ASP A 359 34.00 1.45 -5.12
N GLY A 360 33.62 1.72 -6.37
CA GLY A 360 33.29 0.71 -7.36
C GLY A 360 31.96 -0.01 -7.10
N TYR A 361 31.53 -0.84 -8.05
CA TYR A 361 30.28 -1.59 -7.94
C TYR A 361 30.27 -2.57 -6.75
N LEU A 362 31.38 -3.27 -6.49
CA LEU A 362 31.45 -4.26 -5.41
C LEU A 362 31.34 -3.60 -4.03
N GLY A 363 32.09 -2.52 -3.80
CA GLY A 363 32.08 -1.78 -2.54
C GLY A 363 30.74 -1.11 -2.26
N ALA A 364 30.20 -0.38 -3.24
CA ALA A 364 28.94 0.35 -3.09
C ALA A 364 27.74 -0.58 -2.88
N PHE A 365 27.54 -1.57 -3.76
CA PHE A 365 26.40 -2.49 -3.65
C PHE A 365 26.55 -3.51 -2.52
N GLY A 366 27.79 -3.89 -2.16
CA GLY A 366 28.05 -4.71 -0.98
C GLY A 366 27.69 -3.99 0.33
N ALA A 367 28.13 -2.75 0.50
CA ALA A 367 27.77 -1.91 1.64
C ALA A 367 26.26 -1.64 1.69
N MET A 368 25.65 -1.34 0.54
CA MET A 368 24.21 -1.11 0.45
C MET A 368 23.41 -2.38 0.78
N GLY A 369 23.86 -3.55 0.34
CA GLY A 369 23.30 -4.85 0.71
C GLY A 369 23.33 -5.08 2.22
N GLY A 370 24.44 -4.73 2.89
CA GLY A 370 24.57 -4.81 4.34
C GLY A 370 23.61 -3.86 5.08
N ILE A 371 23.53 -2.60 4.66
CA ILE A 371 22.62 -1.60 5.24
C ILE A 371 21.17 -2.04 5.09
N VAL A 372 20.79 -2.49 3.89
CA VAL A 372 19.44 -2.97 3.61
C VAL A 372 19.13 -4.23 4.42
N GLY A 373 20.07 -5.16 4.54
CA GLY A 373 19.92 -6.34 5.39
C GLY A 373 19.69 -6.00 6.86
N ALA A 374 20.48 -5.07 7.40
CA ALA A 374 20.31 -4.59 8.78
C ALA A 374 18.94 -3.95 9.00
N ILE A 375 18.48 -3.11 8.06
CA ILE A 375 17.19 -2.45 8.14
C ILE A 375 16.03 -3.44 8.00
N LEU A 376 16.14 -4.38 7.06
CA LEU A 376 15.13 -5.43 6.85
C LEU A 376 15.01 -6.29 8.10
N LEU A 377 16.12 -6.70 8.73
CA LEU A 377 16.12 -7.42 10.02
C LEU A 377 15.43 -6.64 11.15
N GLY A 378 15.27 -5.32 11.00
CA GLY A 378 14.43 -4.48 11.86
C GLY A 378 12.95 -4.91 11.92
N PHE A 379 12.49 -5.82 11.05
CA PHE A 379 11.17 -6.44 11.19
C PHE A 379 11.05 -7.31 12.46
N ILE A 380 12.15 -7.89 12.94
CA ILE A 380 12.18 -8.79 14.11
C ILE A 380 11.80 -8.04 15.40
N PRO A 381 12.46 -6.92 15.77
CA PRO A 381 12.03 -6.15 16.95
C PRO A 381 10.63 -5.59 16.75
N PHE A 382 10.22 -5.30 15.52
CA PHE A 382 8.86 -4.85 15.23
C PHE A 382 7.81 -5.95 15.48
N PHE A 383 8.13 -7.21 15.19
CA PHE A 383 7.25 -8.35 15.52
C PHE A 383 7.15 -8.56 17.04
N LEU A 384 8.25 -8.44 17.78
CA LEU A 384 8.27 -8.65 19.24
C LEU A 384 7.63 -7.49 20.02
N TYR A 385 7.84 -6.25 19.60
CA TYR A 385 7.36 -5.04 20.29
C TYR A 385 6.16 -4.36 19.61
N GLY A 386 5.63 -4.93 18.52
CA GLY A 386 4.59 -4.33 17.69
C GLY A 386 3.36 -3.90 18.46
N ASP A 387 2.88 -4.76 19.36
CA ASP A 387 1.69 -4.48 20.18
C ASP A 387 1.91 -3.30 21.16
N ARG A 388 3.15 -3.11 21.65
CA ARG A 388 3.51 -1.94 22.47
C ARG A 388 3.57 -0.67 21.62
N LEU A 389 4.15 -0.76 20.42
CA LEU A 389 4.26 0.37 19.48
C LEU A 389 2.88 0.83 18.99
N ARG A 390 1.98 -0.10 18.68
CA ARG A 390 0.60 0.17 18.26
C ARG A 390 -0.21 0.83 19.38
N ARG A 391 -0.23 0.24 20.59
CA ARG A 391 -0.90 0.84 21.76
C ARG A 391 -0.33 2.20 22.15
N ALA A 392 0.98 2.40 22.01
CA ALA A 392 1.62 3.69 22.25
C ALA A 392 1.26 4.73 21.18
N SER A 393 0.97 4.30 19.96
CA SER A 393 0.51 5.18 18.87
C SER A 393 -0.93 5.63 19.12
N TRP A 394 -1.81 4.73 19.58
CA TRP A 394 -3.20 5.06 19.91
C TRP A 394 -3.38 6.10 21.03
N LYS A 395 -2.43 6.17 21.97
CA LYS A 395 -2.48 7.14 23.09
C LYS A 395 -2.23 8.59 22.68
N TRP A 396 -1.91 8.84 21.41
CA TRP A 396 -1.49 10.15 20.97
C TRP A 396 -2.68 11.07 20.65
N PRO A 397 -2.65 12.35 21.08
CA PRO A 397 -3.84 13.20 21.06
C PRO A 397 -4.29 13.58 19.64
N VAL A 398 -3.43 13.45 18.63
CA VAL A 398 -3.78 13.65 17.22
C VAL A 398 -4.65 12.49 16.71
N ILE A 399 -4.25 11.25 17.00
CA ILE A 399 -4.97 10.04 16.59
C ILE A 399 -6.33 9.99 17.28
N ARG A 400 -6.37 10.27 18.60
CA ARG A 400 -7.62 10.28 19.37
C ARG A 400 -8.62 11.36 18.92
N LYS A 401 -8.15 12.44 18.27
CA LYS A 401 -8.97 13.54 17.79
C LYS A 401 -9.52 13.32 16.37
N MET A 402 -8.93 12.39 15.62
CA MET A 402 -9.28 12.12 14.21
C MET A 402 -9.89 10.75 13.98
N ALA A 403 -9.43 9.72 14.69
CA ALA A 403 -9.99 8.38 14.61
C ALA A 403 -11.16 8.25 15.61
N HIS A 404 -12.39 8.37 15.13
CA HIS A 404 -13.59 8.09 15.92
C HIS A 404 -13.84 6.57 15.91
N TRP A 405 -12.98 5.83 16.63
CA TRP A 405 -12.94 4.36 16.63
C TRP A 405 -14.24 3.67 17.06
N SER A 406 -15.16 4.39 17.71
CA SER A 406 -16.49 3.91 18.08
C SER A 406 -17.56 4.09 17.00
N GLU A 407 -17.33 4.98 16.02
CA GLU A 407 -18.28 5.32 14.94
C GLU A 407 -17.83 4.72 13.60
N ASP A 408 -16.52 4.57 13.37
CA ASP A 408 -15.93 4.14 12.09
C ASP A 408 -15.63 2.62 12.01
N ARG A 409 -15.90 1.86 13.07
CA ARG A 409 -15.64 0.41 13.10
C ARG A 409 -16.84 -0.33 12.53
N GLU A 410 -16.65 -1.03 11.42
CA GLU A 410 -17.65 -1.96 10.92
C GLU A 410 -17.91 -3.03 11.99
N VAL A 411 -19.18 -3.22 12.32
CA VAL A 411 -19.63 -4.13 13.39
C VAL A 411 -19.18 -5.55 13.05
N GLY A 412 -18.21 -6.10 13.80
CA GLY A 412 -17.70 -7.45 13.56
C GLY A 412 -16.20 -7.69 13.83
N GLU A 413 -15.41 -6.65 14.16
CA GLU A 413 -13.99 -6.78 14.55
C GLU A 413 -13.69 -6.68 16.06
#